data_AF-A0A9W6YHY1-F1
#
_entry.id   AF-A0A9W6YHY1-F1
#
_cell.length_a   1.000
_cell.length_b   1.000
_cell.length_c   1.000
_cell.angle_alpha   90.00
_cell.angle_beta   90.00
_cell.angle_gamma   90.00
#
_symmetry.space_group_name_H-M   'P 1'
#
loop_
_entity.id
_entity.type
_entity.pdbx_description
1 polymer ?
#
loop_
_entity_poly.entity_id
_entity_poly.type
_entity_poly.pdbx_seq_one_letter_code
_entity_poly.pdbx_strand_id
1 'polypeptide(L)'
;MLSRVGLSAMRGARSLATDAKKASGSVGQITQIIGAVVDVQFKDNLPPILNALEIKTQDNTRIVLEVAQHLGENTVRTIAMEGTDGLVRGQECVDTGNPIMVRALEIGVMVVSKA
;
A
#
# COMPACT_ATOMS: atom_id res chain seq x y z
N MET A 1 60.88 -4.67 -18.10
CA MET A 1 60.75 -3.82 -16.90
C MET A 1 59.28 -3.80 -16.52
N LEU A 2 58.95 -4.50 -15.44
CA LEU A 2 57.61 -4.72 -14.93
C LEU A 2 57.05 -3.44 -14.32
N SER A 3 55.78 -3.13 -14.59
CA SER A 3 54.92 -2.45 -13.61
C SER A 3 53.46 -2.75 -13.89
N ARG A 4 52.99 -3.82 -13.23
CA ARG A 4 51.58 -4.12 -13.00
C ARG A 4 51.07 -3.07 -12.01
N VAL A 5 50.09 -2.25 -12.38
CA VAL A 5 49.21 -1.61 -11.39
C VAL A 5 47.85 -2.26 -11.57
N GLY A 6 47.55 -3.19 -10.67
CA GLY A 6 46.26 -3.86 -10.61
C GLY A 6 45.19 -2.89 -10.10
N LEU A 7 44.22 -2.57 -10.96
CA LEU A 7 42.96 -1.98 -10.54
C LEU A 7 42.03 -3.11 -10.10
N SER A 8 42.35 -3.70 -8.95
CA SER A 8 41.47 -4.62 -8.23
C SER A 8 40.80 -3.86 -7.08
N ALA A 9 39.51 -4.13 -6.91
CA ALA A 9 38.70 -3.84 -5.74
C ALA A 9 38.30 -2.37 -5.49
N MET A 10 37.22 -1.97 -6.14
CA MET A 10 36.16 -1.27 -5.41
C MET A 10 34.83 -1.98 -5.66
N ARG A 11 34.61 -3.03 -4.84
CA ARG A 11 33.31 -3.61 -4.57
C ARG A 11 32.43 -2.53 -3.92
N GLY A 12 31.15 -2.49 -4.29
CA GLY A 12 30.09 -2.09 -3.37
C GLY A 12 29.48 -0.70 -3.59
N ALA A 13 28.52 -0.64 -4.50
CA ALA A 13 27.20 -0.08 -4.18
C ALA A 13 26.20 -0.71 -5.16
N ARG A 14 25.54 -1.79 -4.70
CA ARG A 14 24.35 -2.34 -5.34
C ARG A 14 23.37 -1.18 -5.52
N SER A 15 22.93 -0.90 -6.74
CA SER A 15 21.80 -0.02 -6.99
C SER A 15 20.54 -0.71 -6.47
N LEU A 16 20.31 -0.63 -5.16
CA LEU A 16 19.01 -0.85 -4.54
C LEU A 16 18.24 0.46 -4.65
N ALA A 17 17.93 0.87 -5.88
CA ALA A 17 16.78 1.71 -6.13
C ALA A 17 15.66 0.73 -6.48
N THR A 18 15.02 0.24 -5.41
CA THR A 18 13.81 -0.56 -5.47
C THR A 18 12.81 0.06 -6.43
N ASP A 19 12.26 -0.79 -7.29
CA ASP A 19 11.08 -0.58 -8.12
C ASP A 19 9.92 0.08 -7.34
N ALA A 20 9.94 1.40 -7.21
CA ALA A 20 8.73 2.17 -6.96
C ALA A 20 7.99 2.28 -8.30
N LYS A 21 7.48 1.16 -8.81
CA LYS A 21 6.46 1.17 -9.84
C LYS A 21 5.29 1.92 -9.22
N LYS A 22 5.09 3.17 -9.62
CA LYS A 22 3.95 4.01 -9.28
C LYS A 22 2.69 3.26 -9.71
N ALA A 23 2.15 2.43 -8.82
CA ALA A 23 0.90 1.70 -9.03
C ALA A 23 -0.22 2.74 -8.89
N SER A 24 -0.57 3.30 -10.03
CA SER A 24 -1.62 4.28 -10.17
C SER A 24 -2.99 3.58 -10.09
N GLY A 25 -3.74 3.84 -9.02
CA GLY A 25 -5.20 3.84 -9.03
C GLY A 25 -5.86 2.50 -9.37
N SER A 26 -5.32 1.36 -8.92
CA SER A 26 -6.04 0.10 -9.12
C SER A 26 -7.35 0.13 -8.33
N VAL A 27 -8.43 -0.31 -8.98
CA VAL A 27 -9.75 -0.37 -8.38
C VAL A 27 -10.01 -1.79 -7.91
N GLY A 28 -10.30 -1.94 -6.63
CA GLY A 28 -10.74 -3.19 -6.01
C GLY A 28 -12.21 -3.12 -5.60
N GLN A 29 -12.77 -4.26 -5.24
CA GLN A 29 -14.12 -4.38 -4.69
C GLN A 29 -14.08 -5.07 -3.32
N ILE A 30 -14.87 -4.56 -2.39
CA ILE A 30 -15.00 -5.16 -1.06
C ILE A 30 -15.67 -6.53 -1.16
N THR A 31 -15.02 -7.59 -0.70
CA THR A 31 -15.59 -8.94 -0.65
C THR A 31 -16.15 -9.27 0.72
N GLN A 32 -15.53 -8.74 1.78
CA GLN A 32 -15.88 -9.06 3.17
C GLN A 32 -15.58 -7.89 4.12
N ILE A 33 -16.40 -7.76 5.16
CA ILE A 33 -16.28 -6.75 6.22
C ILE A 33 -16.49 -7.48 7.55
N ILE A 34 -15.47 -7.48 8.42
CA ILE A 34 -15.51 -8.07 9.76
C ILE A 34 -14.88 -7.07 10.74
N GLY A 35 -15.73 -6.31 11.44
CA GLY A 35 -15.25 -5.23 12.30
C GLY A 35 -14.37 -4.26 11.52
N ALA A 36 -13.17 -3.97 12.05
CA ALA A 36 -12.19 -3.11 11.36
C ALA A 36 -11.45 -3.80 10.20
N VAL A 37 -11.63 -5.11 9.99
CA VAL A 37 -10.96 -5.86 8.93
C VAL A 37 -11.84 -5.90 7.69
N VAL A 38 -11.29 -5.45 6.57
CA VAL A 38 -11.99 -5.43 5.28
C VAL A 38 -11.15 -6.17 4.25
N ASP A 39 -11.72 -7.20 3.63
CA ASP A 39 -11.06 -7.92 2.54
C ASP A 39 -11.52 -7.32 1.21
N VAL A 40 -10.55 -7.06 0.33
CA VAL A 40 -10.74 -6.38 -0.95
C VAL A 40 -10.11 -7.20 -2.06
N GLN A 41 -10.87 -7.45 -3.12
CA GLN A 41 -10.39 -8.14 -4.30
C GLN A 41 -10.11 -7.17 -5.45
N PHE A 42 -8.95 -7.31 -6.07
CA PHE A 42 -8.51 -6.56 -7.23
C PHE A 42 -8.55 -7.45 -8.47
N LYS A 43 -8.78 -6.85 -9.65
CA LYS A 43 -8.75 -7.60 -10.91
C LYS A 43 -7.33 -7.83 -11.42
N ASP A 44 -6.50 -6.78 -11.38
CA ASP A 44 -5.18 -6.78 -11.98
C ASP A 44 -4.08 -6.42 -10.99
N ASN A 45 -3.84 -5.12 -10.77
CA ASN A 45 -2.73 -4.63 -9.97
C ASN A 45 -3.06 -4.76 -8.48
N LEU A 46 -2.47 -5.77 -7.85
CA LEU A 46 -2.57 -5.99 -6.41
C LEU A 46 -1.72 -4.93 -5.68
N PRO A 47 -2.31 -4.11 -4.80
CA PRO A 47 -1.56 -3.10 -4.05
C PRO A 47 -0.55 -3.76 -3.10
N PRO A 48 0.66 -3.20 -2.93
CA PRO A 48 1.63 -3.70 -1.96
C PRO A 48 1.12 -3.55 -0.53
N ILE A 49 1.72 -4.31 0.39
CA ILE A 49 1.48 -4.16 1.83
C ILE A 49 1.87 -2.74 2.26
N LEU A 50 1.13 -2.20 3.23
CA LEU A 50 1.18 -0.82 3.73
C LEU A 50 0.57 0.24 2.81
N ASN A 51 0.13 -0.08 1.59
CA ASN A 51 -0.58 0.92 0.79
C ASN A 51 -1.93 1.28 1.40
N ALA A 52 -2.30 2.54 1.24
CA ALA A 52 -3.62 3.04 1.59
C ALA A 52 -4.60 2.79 0.43
N LEU A 53 -5.79 2.29 0.76
CA LEU A 53 -6.95 2.28 -0.10
C LEU A 53 -7.94 3.34 0.37
N GLU A 54 -8.61 3.97 -0.58
CA GLU A 54 -9.64 4.95 -0.30
C GLU A 54 -11.00 4.47 -0.81
N ILE A 55 -12.00 4.64 0.05
CA ILE A 55 -13.39 4.42 -0.30
C ILE A 55 -14.13 5.75 -0.13
N LYS A 56 -14.92 6.11 -1.13
CA LYS A 56 -15.89 7.20 -1.04
C LYS A 56 -17.26 6.61 -0.73
N THR A 57 -17.86 7.04 0.37
CA THR A 57 -19.24 6.69 0.71
C THR A 57 -20.23 7.59 -0.05
N GLN A 58 -21.51 7.23 -0.03
CA GLN A 58 -22.58 8.04 -0.65
C GLN A 58 -22.68 9.44 -0.03
N ASP A 59 -22.35 9.56 1.26
CA ASP A 59 -22.35 10.84 1.99
C ASP A 59 -21.07 11.67 1.75
N ASN A 60 -20.26 11.27 0.76
CA ASN A 60 -18.98 11.88 0.42
C ASN A 60 -17.94 11.84 1.55
N THR A 61 -18.11 10.91 2.49
CA THR A 61 -17.10 10.61 3.52
C THR A 61 -16.01 9.74 2.91
N ARG A 62 -14.76 10.08 3.21
CA ARG A 62 -13.58 9.30 2.84
C ARG A 62 -13.26 8.33 3.98
N ILE A 63 -13.24 7.05 3.68
CA ILE A 63 -12.76 6.00 4.58
C ILE A 63 -11.44 5.49 4.03
N VAL A 64 -10.44 5.42 4.90
CA VAL A 64 -9.09 4.95 4.57
C VAL A 64 -8.88 3.55 5.13
N LEU A 65 -8.40 2.65 4.28
CA LEU A 65 -7.98 1.30 4.66
C LEU A 65 -6.47 1.16 4.42
N GLU A 66 -5.77 0.41 5.26
CA GLU A 66 -4.37 0.04 5.04
C GLU A 66 -4.27 -1.43 4.64
N VAL A 67 -3.49 -1.75 3.60
CA VAL A 67 -3.21 -3.14 3.23
C VAL A 67 -2.29 -3.78 4.27
N ALA A 68 -2.81 -4.76 5.01
CA ALA A 68 -2.07 -5.47 6.05
C ALA A 68 -1.39 -6.74 5.52
N GLN A 69 -2.03 -7.47 4.61
CA GLN A 69 -1.47 -8.69 4.01
C GLN A 69 -2.18 -9.07 2.70
N HIS A 70 -1.53 -9.91 1.90
CA HIS A 70 -2.14 -10.55 0.73
C HIS A 70 -2.70 -11.91 1.12
N LEU A 71 -3.94 -12.20 0.72
CA LEU A 71 -4.62 -13.47 1.02
C LEU A 71 -4.51 -14.50 -0.13
N GLY A 72 -4.03 -14.07 -1.31
CA GLY A 72 -4.10 -14.85 -2.55
C GLY A 72 -5.33 -14.47 -3.39
N GLU A 73 -5.46 -15.04 -4.59
CA GLU A 73 -6.61 -14.79 -5.51
C GLU A 73 -6.88 -13.31 -5.78
N ASN A 74 -5.80 -12.52 -5.91
CA ASN A 74 -5.84 -11.06 -6.03
C ASN A 74 -6.62 -10.35 -4.91
N THR A 75 -6.69 -10.96 -3.73
CA THR A 75 -7.36 -10.42 -2.54
C THR A 75 -6.34 -9.95 -1.53
N VAL A 76 -6.58 -8.77 -0.98
CA VAL A 76 -5.81 -8.20 0.13
C VAL A 76 -6.70 -8.07 1.35
N ARG A 77 -6.11 -8.30 2.51
CA ARG A 77 -6.74 -7.96 3.79
C ARG A 77 -6.27 -6.59 4.20
N THR A 78 -7.24 -5.75 4.53
CA THR A 78 -7.00 -4.38 4.96
C THR A 78 -7.54 -4.12 6.36
N ILE A 79 -6.99 -3.10 7.01
CA ILE A 79 -7.43 -2.60 8.32
C ILE A 79 -7.97 -1.19 8.11
N ALA A 80 -9.21 -0.95 8.53
CA ALA A 80 -9.82 0.37 8.46
C ALA A 80 -9.24 1.30 9.52
N MET A 81 -8.91 2.52 9.11
CA MET A 81 -8.42 3.56 10.02
C MET A 81 -9.56 4.28 10.75
N GLU A 82 -10.74 4.31 10.12
CA GLU A 82 -11.99 4.78 10.70
C GLU A 82 -13.00 3.62 10.86
N GLY A 83 -14.19 3.92 11.41
CA GLY A 83 -15.29 2.97 11.45
C GLY A 83 -15.71 2.52 10.05
N THR A 84 -16.02 1.24 9.90
CA THR A 84 -16.48 0.63 8.63
C THR A 84 -17.99 0.76 8.42
N ASP A 85 -18.64 1.68 9.13
CA ASP A 85 -20.08 1.90 9.03
C ASP A 85 -20.45 2.39 7.63
N GLY A 86 -21.49 1.78 7.06
CA GLY A 86 -21.95 2.13 5.71
C GLY A 86 -21.11 1.56 4.56
N LEU A 87 -20.05 0.80 4.84
CA LEU A 87 -19.36 0.03 3.80
C LEU A 87 -20.24 -1.15 3.36
N VAL A 88 -20.30 -1.38 2.05
CA VAL A 88 -21.06 -2.48 1.47
C VAL A 88 -20.18 -3.36 0.59
N ARG A 89 -20.50 -4.66 0.53
CA ARG A 89 -19.81 -5.58 -0.38
C ARG A 89 -20.05 -5.18 -1.83
N GLY A 90 -19.05 -5.36 -2.67
CA GLY A 90 -19.02 -4.91 -4.06
C GLY A 90 -18.70 -3.41 -4.22
N GLN A 91 -18.61 -2.64 -3.13
CA GLN A 91 -18.23 -1.23 -3.21
C GLN A 91 -16.79 -1.09 -3.71
N GLU A 92 -16.60 -0.10 -4.57
CA GLU A 92 -15.30 0.21 -5.14
C GLU A 92 -14.38 0.86 -4.11
N CYS A 93 -13.12 0.46 -4.16
CA CYS A 93 -12.03 1.05 -3.40
C CYS A 93 -10.86 1.30 -4.33
N VAL A 94 -10.13 2.38 -4.08
CA VAL A 94 -9.08 2.87 -4.97
C VAL A 94 -7.74 2.81 -4.25
N ASP A 95 -6.76 2.14 -4.84
CA ASP A 95 -5.38 2.19 -4.37
C ASP A 95 -4.78 3.58 -4.59
N THR A 96 -4.28 4.17 -3.51
CA THR A 96 -3.61 5.47 -3.55
C THR A 96 -2.17 5.36 -4.09
N GLY A 97 -1.64 4.14 -4.19
CA GLY A 97 -0.28 3.87 -4.63
C GLY A 97 0.78 4.24 -3.59
N ASN A 98 0.38 4.68 -2.40
CA ASN A 98 1.27 5.11 -1.34
C ASN A 98 0.79 4.62 0.03
N PRO A 99 1.67 4.56 1.04
CA PRO A 99 1.25 4.40 2.42
C PRO A 99 0.39 5.55 2.92
N ILE A 100 -0.28 5.34 4.05
CA ILE A 100 -1.07 6.40 4.71
C ILE A 100 -0.14 7.57 5.06
N MET A 101 -0.38 8.72 4.43
CA MET A 101 0.35 9.96 4.68
C MET A 101 -0.49 10.89 5.56
N VAL A 102 0.02 11.19 6.75
CA VAL A 102 -0.52 12.27 7.58
C VAL A 102 0.19 13.57 7.23
N ARG A 103 -0.56 14.69 7.15
CA ARG A 103 0.03 16.01 6.94
C ARG A 103 0.96 16.35 8.10
N ALA A 104 2.25 16.46 7.81
CA ALA A 104 3.29 16.75 8.78
C ALA A 104 3.33 18.25 9.13
N LEU A 105 3.23 18.57 10.41
CA LEU A 105 4.01 19.66 10.99
C LEU A 105 5.31 18.99 11.45
N GLU A 106 6.37 19.13 10.65
CA GLU A 106 7.69 18.48 10.77
C GLU A 106 7.77 16.94 10.63
N ILE A 107 8.67 16.50 9.74
CA ILE A 107 9.26 15.16 9.55
C ILE A 107 8.32 13.93 9.46
N GLY A 108 7.98 13.55 8.22
CA GLY A 108 7.75 12.18 7.74
C GLY A 108 7.25 11.10 8.72
N VAL A 109 6.08 11.28 9.32
CA VAL A 109 5.42 10.21 10.07
C VAL A 109 4.56 9.38 9.11
N MET A 110 5.08 8.22 8.70
CA MET A 110 4.27 7.14 8.15
C MET A 110 3.45 6.57 9.30
N VAL A 111 2.12 6.66 9.20
CA VAL A 111 1.25 6.00 10.19
C VAL A 111 1.30 4.52 9.87
N VAL A 112 2.04 3.79 10.70
CA VAL A 112 1.95 2.34 10.73
C VAL A 112 0.77 2.02 11.63
N SER A 113 -0.22 1.29 11.11
CA SER A 113 -1.26 0.69 11.95
C SER A 113 -0.61 0.10 13.20
N LYS A 114 -1.09 0.52 14.37
CA LYS A 114 -0.54 0.17 15.69
C LYS A 114 -0.16 -1.33 15.78
N ALA A 115 1.01 -1.57 16.38
CA ALA A 115 1.51 -2.87 16.82
C ALA A 115 0.52 -3.64 17.71
#